data_AF-A0A9P6WJK3-F1
#
_entry.id   AF-A0A9P6WJK3-F1
#
_cell.length_a   1.000
_cell.length_b   1.000
_cell.length_c   1.000
_cell.angle_alpha   90.00
_cell.angle_beta   90.00
_cell.angle_gamma   90.00
#
_symmetry.space_group_name_H-M   'P 1'
#
loop_
_entity.id
_entity.type
_entity.pdbx_description
1 polymer ?
#
loop_
_entity_poly.entity_id
_entity_poly.type
_entity_poly.pdbx_seq_one_letter_code
_entity_poly.pdbx_strand_id
1 'polypeptide(L)'
;MSKVPRNFKLLEELEKGEKGLGPDSCSYGLADPNDITMTNWNATILGPPNSNHENRIYSLRIICDNNYPEKPPIVKFISKINLPCVDKSNGTIIPQTFKTLSNWSRSYSIEIILLDLRKLMADPHNKKLPQPKEGETF
;
A
#
# COMPACT_ATOMS: atom_id res chain seq x y z
N MET A 1 -10.41 -10.48 -25.07
CA MET A 1 -9.06 -10.15 -24.58
C MET A 1 -8.62 -11.24 -23.63
N SER A 2 -7.42 -11.80 -23.82
CA SER A 2 -6.85 -12.79 -22.90
C SER A 2 -6.52 -12.12 -21.56
N LYS A 3 -6.84 -12.82 -20.47
CA LYS A 3 -6.65 -12.35 -19.10
C LYS A 3 -5.28 -12.79 -18.60
N VAL A 4 -4.40 -11.83 -18.28
CA VAL A 4 -3.06 -12.11 -17.73
C VAL A 4 -3.19 -12.88 -16.41
N PRO A 5 -2.64 -14.08 -16.24
CA PRO A 5 -2.74 -14.83 -14.98
C PRO A 5 -2.12 -14.11 -13.78
N ARG A 6 -2.56 -14.44 -12.56
CA ARG A 6 -2.09 -13.83 -11.30
C ARG A 6 -0.57 -13.74 -11.21
N ASN A 7 0.13 -14.85 -11.46
CA ASN A 7 1.58 -14.91 -11.29
C ASN A 7 2.30 -13.99 -12.28
N PHE A 8 1.86 -13.92 -13.54
CA PHE A 8 2.42 -12.98 -14.51
C PHE A 8 2.16 -11.52 -14.11
N LYS A 9 0.97 -11.20 -13.61
CA LYS A 9 0.66 -9.87 -13.10
C LYS A 9 1.57 -9.48 -11.91
N LEU A 10 1.79 -10.41 -10.99
CA LEU A 10 2.67 -10.17 -9.83
C LEU A 10 4.14 -10.07 -10.23
N LEU A 11 4.60 -10.85 -11.21
CA LEU A 11 5.94 -10.72 -11.78
C LEU A 11 6.15 -9.35 -12.45
N GLU A 12 5.18 -8.88 -13.24
CA GLU A 12 5.21 -7.54 -13.83
C GLU A 12 5.31 -6.45 -12.75
N GLU A 13 4.55 -6.59 -11.66
CA GLU A 13 4.61 -5.66 -10.53
C GLU A 13 5.95 -5.73 -9.77
N LEU A 14 6.50 -6.94 -9.59
CA LEU A 14 7.80 -7.15 -8.95
C LEU A 14 8.92 -6.49 -9.75
N GLU A 15 9.00 -6.78 -11.05
CA GLU A 15 10.00 -6.20 -11.93
C GLU A 15 9.93 -4.68 -11.94
N LYS A 16 8.71 -4.12 -11.91
CA LYS A 16 8.51 -2.67 -11.84
C LYS A 16 9.05 -2.09 -10.52
N GLY A 17 8.77 -2.75 -9.41
CA GLY A 17 9.26 -2.38 -8.08
C GLY A 17 10.79 -2.44 -7.97
N GLU A 18 11.40 -3.54 -8.42
CA GLU A 18 12.85 -3.74 -8.35
C GLU A 18 13.65 -2.79 -9.25
N LYS A 19 13.12 -2.46 -10.43
CA LYS A 19 13.76 -1.50 -11.34
C LYS A 19 13.61 -0.04 -10.88
N GLY A 20 12.90 0.22 -9.77
CA GLY A 20 12.58 1.57 -9.32
C GLY A 20 11.75 2.34 -10.35
N LEU A 21 11.03 1.63 -11.22
CA LEU A 21 10.21 2.23 -12.28
C LEU A 21 8.88 2.66 -11.66
N GLY A 22 8.91 3.65 -10.79
CA GLY A 22 7.75 4.09 -10.03
C GLY A 22 7.95 5.49 -9.46
N PRO A 23 6.94 6.02 -8.76
CA PRO A 23 7.06 7.29 -8.07
C PRO A 23 8.09 7.20 -6.94
N ASP A 24 9.04 8.16 -6.87
CA ASP A 24 10.09 8.22 -5.83
C ASP A 24 9.55 8.23 -4.38
N SER A 25 8.25 8.48 -4.22
CA SER A 25 7.60 8.56 -2.92
C SER A 25 7.09 7.23 -2.35
N CYS A 26 7.05 6.16 -3.13
CA CYS A 26 6.55 4.86 -2.68
C CYS A 26 7.41 3.74 -3.25
N SER A 27 7.65 2.68 -2.47
CA SER A 27 8.34 1.47 -2.96
C SER A 27 7.64 0.22 -2.45
N TYR A 28 7.86 -0.91 -3.15
CA TYR A 28 7.31 -2.20 -2.75
C TYR A 28 8.13 -3.35 -3.36
N GLY A 29 8.13 -4.49 -2.67
CA GLY A 29 8.81 -5.71 -3.09
C GLY A 29 8.34 -6.91 -2.27
N LEU A 30 8.83 -8.10 -2.61
CA LEU A 30 8.49 -9.30 -1.85
C LEU A 30 8.99 -9.19 -0.40
N ALA A 31 8.18 -9.70 0.53
CA ALA A 31 8.56 -9.80 1.93
C ALA A 31 9.60 -10.90 2.15
N ASP A 32 9.52 -11.98 1.37
CA ASP A 32 10.51 -13.04 1.29
C ASP A 32 10.89 -13.23 -0.19
N PRO A 33 12.16 -13.02 -0.58
CA PRO A 33 12.60 -13.18 -1.97
C PRO A 33 12.44 -14.62 -2.49
N ASN A 34 12.26 -15.61 -1.60
CA ASN A 34 12.03 -17.00 -1.97
C ASN A 34 10.54 -17.35 -2.08
N ASP A 35 9.62 -16.40 -1.85
CA ASP A 35 8.18 -16.62 -2.01
C ASP A 35 7.79 -16.71 -3.49
N ILE A 36 7.86 -17.92 -4.05
CA ILE A 36 7.45 -18.23 -5.42
C ILE A 36 5.98 -17.89 -5.67
N THR A 37 5.15 -17.89 -4.61
CA THR A 37 3.72 -17.55 -4.74
C THR A 37 3.48 -16.05 -4.83
N MET A 38 4.49 -15.22 -4.53
CA MET A 38 4.43 -13.75 -4.51
C MET A 38 3.22 -13.25 -3.71
N THR A 39 2.97 -13.87 -2.57
CA THR A 39 1.77 -13.59 -1.76
C THR A 39 2.02 -12.45 -0.80
N ASN A 40 3.20 -12.40 -0.17
CA ASN A 40 3.51 -11.41 0.85
C ASN A 40 4.46 -10.34 0.32
N TRP A 41 4.08 -9.09 0.48
CA TRP A 41 4.82 -7.93 0.01
C TRP A 41 5.06 -6.95 1.16
N ASN A 42 6.24 -6.33 1.15
CA ASN A 42 6.55 -5.17 1.96
C ASN A 42 6.49 -3.93 1.09
N ALA A 43 5.97 -2.85 1.64
CA ALA A 43 5.89 -1.57 0.95
C ALA A 43 6.25 -0.41 1.89
N THR A 44 6.71 0.69 1.32
CA THR A 44 6.98 1.93 2.03
C THR A 44 6.33 3.12 1.35
N ILE A 45 5.88 4.08 2.16
CA ILE A 45 5.36 5.38 1.71
C ILE A 45 6.16 6.47 2.41
N LEU A 46 6.76 7.37 1.65
CA LEU A 46 7.31 8.62 2.13
C LEU A 46 6.18 9.61 2.37
N GLY A 47 6.07 10.09 3.61
CA GLY A 47 5.02 11.02 3.98
C GLY A 47 5.04 12.29 3.13
N PRO A 48 3.87 12.81 2.71
CA PRO A 48 3.80 14.00 1.87
C PRO A 48 4.38 15.24 2.58
N PRO A 49 5.05 16.14 1.85
CA PRO A 49 5.58 17.38 2.42
C PRO A 49 4.45 18.31 2.88
N ASN A 50 4.77 19.29 3.74
CA ASN A 50 3.81 20.25 4.30
C ASN A 50 2.63 19.57 5.03
N SER A 51 2.91 18.50 5.76
CA SER A 51 1.93 17.73 6.52
C SER A 51 2.54 17.20 7.82
N ASN A 52 1.70 16.74 8.76
CA ASN A 52 2.16 16.02 9.94
C ASN A 52 2.77 14.64 9.62
N HIS A 53 2.72 14.23 8.36
CA HIS A 53 3.38 13.03 7.85
C HIS A 53 4.77 13.33 7.28
N GLU A 54 5.14 14.59 7.07
CA GLU A 54 6.42 15.00 6.47
C GLU A 54 7.61 14.42 7.26
N ASN A 55 8.66 14.05 6.52
CA ASN A 55 9.87 13.39 7.04
C ASN A 55 9.66 12.02 7.70
N ARG A 56 8.49 11.40 7.55
CA ARG A 56 8.21 10.04 8.07
C ARG A 56 8.19 9.00 6.96
N ILE A 57 8.61 7.78 7.30
CA ILE A 57 8.51 6.59 6.44
C ILE A 57 7.50 5.64 7.07
N TYR A 58 6.44 5.32 6.31
CA TYR A 58 5.44 4.33 6.74
C TYR A 58 5.72 3.00 6.08
N SER A 59 5.89 1.94 6.87
CA SER A 59 6.00 0.57 6.38
C SER A 59 4.63 -0.09 6.36
N LEU A 60 4.35 -0.86 5.32
CA LEU A 60 3.11 -1.60 5.11
C LEU A 60 3.41 -3.04 4.71
N ARG A 61 2.50 -3.93 5.06
CA ARG A 61 2.42 -5.30 4.54
C ARG A 61 1.22 -5.41 3.61
N ILE A 62 1.43 -6.04 2.46
CA ILE A 62 0.40 -6.29 1.46
C ILE A 62 0.33 -7.78 1.19
N ILE A 63 -0.88 -8.33 1.19
CA ILE A 63 -1.14 -9.77 0.97
C ILE A 63 -1.98 -9.90 -0.29
N CYS A 64 -1.35 -10.38 -1.35
CA CYS A 64 -1.99 -10.71 -2.62
C CYS A 64 -2.40 -12.18 -2.58
N ASP A 65 -3.61 -12.49 -2.15
CA ASP A 65 -4.11 -13.87 -2.04
C ASP A 65 -4.29 -14.55 -3.42
N ASN A 66 -4.78 -15.79 -3.43
CA ASN A 66 -5.03 -16.54 -4.67
C ASN A 66 -6.06 -15.88 -5.60
N ASN A 67 -6.88 -14.94 -5.11
CA ASN A 67 -7.89 -14.25 -5.89
C ASN A 67 -7.37 -12.93 -6.47
N TYR A 68 -6.19 -12.44 -6.07
CA TYR A 68 -5.58 -11.29 -6.71
C TYR A 68 -5.28 -11.55 -8.20
N PRO A 69 -5.48 -10.60 -9.12
CA PRO A 69 -6.02 -9.24 -8.95
C PRO A 69 -7.55 -9.14 -9.14
N GLU A 70 -8.30 -10.23 -9.12
CA GLU A 70 -9.77 -10.17 -9.21
C GLU A 70 -10.39 -9.56 -7.97
N LYS A 71 -9.79 -9.84 -6.81
CA LYS A 71 -10.09 -9.20 -5.54
C LYS A 71 -8.93 -8.29 -5.13
N PRO A 72 -9.21 -7.21 -4.37
CA PRO A 72 -8.18 -6.37 -3.82
C PRO A 72 -7.27 -7.16 -2.87
N PRO A 73 -5.99 -6.78 -2.74
CA PRO A 73 -5.12 -7.35 -1.73
C PRO A 73 -5.51 -6.85 -0.32
N ILE A 74 -5.08 -7.56 0.70
CA ILE A 74 -5.18 -7.07 2.08
C ILE A 74 -3.99 -6.14 2.33
N VAL A 75 -4.26 -4.95 2.84
CA VAL A 75 -3.22 -3.93 3.12
C VAL A 75 -3.24 -3.59 4.60
N LYS A 76 -2.07 -3.64 5.23
CA LYS A 76 -1.89 -3.38 6.66
C LYS A 76 -0.70 -2.46 6.87
N PHE A 77 -0.89 -1.35 7.58
CA PHE A 77 0.21 -0.56 8.09
C PHE A 77 0.93 -1.33 9.20
N ILE A 78 2.26 -1.37 9.10
CA ILE A 78 3.14 -1.80 10.19
C ILE A 78 3.41 -0.60 11.08
N SER A 79 3.83 0.52 10.48
CA SER A 79 4.01 1.79 11.20
C SER A 79 2.68 2.35 11.68
N LYS A 80 2.57 2.75 12.94
CA LYS A 80 1.36 3.40 13.44
C LYS A 80 1.10 4.70 12.70
N ILE A 81 -0.14 4.88 12.27
CA ILE A 81 -0.61 6.06 11.55
C ILE A 81 -2.02 6.41 12.03
N ASN A 82 -2.30 7.71 12.15
CA ASN A 82 -3.66 8.20 12.33
C ASN A 82 -4.21 8.65 10.99
N LEU A 83 -4.96 7.77 10.32
CA LEU A 83 -5.60 8.02 9.03
C LEU A 83 -7.01 7.38 9.04
N PRO A 84 -8.07 8.03 8.54
CA PRO A 84 -9.44 7.54 8.71
C PRO A 84 -9.72 6.16 8.10
N CYS A 85 -8.96 5.75 7.09
CA CYS A 85 -9.14 4.45 6.45
C CYS A 85 -8.40 3.30 7.14
N VAL A 86 -7.68 3.56 8.22
CA VAL A 86 -6.85 2.58 8.92
C VAL A 86 -7.49 2.19 10.25
N ASP A 87 -7.66 0.89 10.48
CA ASP A 87 -8.08 0.36 11.76
C ASP A 87 -7.05 0.69 12.85
N LYS A 88 -7.48 1.38 13.91
CA LYS A 88 -6.59 1.87 14.97
C LYS A 88 -6.04 0.78 15.88
N SER A 89 -6.62 -0.42 15.86
CA SER A 89 -6.19 -1.53 16.71
C SER A 89 -5.10 -2.37 16.04
N ASN A 90 -5.16 -2.52 14.71
CA ASN A 90 -4.30 -3.46 14.01
C ASN A 90 -3.67 -2.91 12.73
N GLY A 91 -3.98 -1.68 12.29
CA GLY A 91 -3.36 -1.07 11.11
C GLY A 91 -3.92 -1.56 9.76
N THR A 92 -4.92 -2.43 9.73
CA THR A 92 -5.53 -2.91 8.49
C THR A 92 -6.35 -1.80 7.84
N ILE A 93 -6.27 -1.68 6.51
CA ILE A 93 -7.10 -0.73 5.78
C ILE A 93 -8.53 -1.26 5.69
N ILE A 94 -9.49 -0.40 6.03
CA ILE A 94 -10.93 -0.68 5.97
C ILE A 94 -11.39 -0.42 4.52
N PRO A 95 -11.76 -1.44 3.73
CA PRO A 95 -12.02 -1.26 2.30
C PRO A 95 -13.13 -0.26 1.99
N GLN A 96 -14.16 -0.17 2.85
CA GLN A 96 -15.32 0.71 2.64
C GLN A 96 -14.97 2.21 2.73
N THR A 97 -13.89 2.56 3.43
CA THR A 97 -13.47 3.95 3.64
C THR A 97 -12.34 4.38 2.69
N PHE A 98 -11.86 3.46 1.85
CA PHE A 98 -10.79 3.73 0.88
C PHE A 98 -11.23 3.33 -0.54
N LYS A 99 -11.51 4.35 -1.37
CA LYS A 99 -12.13 4.21 -2.69
C LYS A 99 -11.43 3.20 -3.61
N THR A 100 -10.11 3.14 -3.57
CA THR A 100 -9.32 2.24 -4.42
C THR A 100 -9.59 0.77 -4.12
N LEU A 101 -9.83 0.41 -2.85
CA LEU A 101 -10.20 -0.95 -2.46
C LEU A 101 -11.72 -1.17 -2.53
N SER A 102 -12.55 -0.16 -2.24
CA SER A 102 -14.02 -0.28 -2.35
C SER A 102 -14.47 -0.52 -3.79
N ASN A 103 -13.82 0.16 -4.75
CA ASN A 103 -14.11 0.10 -6.18
C ASN A 103 -12.96 -0.60 -6.92
N TRP A 104 -12.49 -1.70 -6.34
CA TRP A 104 -11.35 -2.43 -6.88
C TRP A 104 -11.61 -2.86 -8.33
N SER A 105 -10.62 -2.61 -9.18
CA SER A 105 -10.56 -3.10 -10.55
C SER A 105 -9.31 -3.94 -10.72
N ARG A 106 -9.38 -5.01 -11.52
CA ARG A 106 -8.22 -5.81 -11.93
C ARG A 106 -7.09 -4.96 -12.55
N SER A 107 -7.42 -3.80 -13.12
CA SER A 107 -6.43 -2.88 -13.69
C SER A 107 -5.58 -2.18 -12.63
N TYR A 108 -5.99 -2.21 -11.37
CA TYR A 108 -5.23 -1.65 -10.25
C TYR A 108 -4.07 -2.55 -9.84
N SER A 109 -3.13 -1.96 -9.10
CA SER A 109 -1.86 -2.57 -8.69
C SER A 109 -1.48 -2.13 -7.29
N ILE A 110 -0.45 -2.75 -6.72
CA ILE A 110 0.18 -2.35 -5.47
C ILE A 110 0.60 -0.86 -5.55
N GLU A 111 1.21 -0.44 -6.64
CA GLU A 111 1.62 0.97 -6.84
C GLU A 111 0.44 1.94 -6.74
N ILE A 112 -0.68 1.62 -7.38
CA ILE A 112 -1.89 2.49 -7.36
C ILE A 112 -2.43 2.62 -5.93
N ILE A 113 -2.45 1.53 -5.16
CA ILE A 113 -2.84 1.55 -3.74
C ILE A 113 -1.94 2.51 -2.95
N LEU A 114 -0.62 2.39 -3.09
CA LEU A 114 0.33 3.21 -2.35
C LEU A 114 0.23 4.69 -2.72
N LEU A 115 0.08 4.97 -4.01
CA LEU A 115 -0.11 6.33 -4.52
C LEU A 115 -1.39 6.97 -3.98
N ASP A 116 -2.51 6.24 -4.00
CA ASP A 116 -3.78 6.77 -3.53
C ASP A 116 -3.82 6.91 -2.00
N LEU A 117 -3.15 6.04 -1.26
CA LEU A 117 -2.94 6.24 0.19
C LEU A 117 -2.13 7.50 0.47
N ARG A 118 -1.04 7.71 -0.28
CA ARG A 118 -0.23 8.92 -0.12
C ARG A 118 -1.01 10.20 -0.48
N LYS A 119 -1.85 10.16 -1.52
CA LYS A 119 -2.77 11.27 -1.83
C LYS A 119 -3.76 11.51 -0.69
N LEU A 120 -4.30 10.45 -0.09
CA LEU A 120 -5.21 10.57 1.04
C LEU A 120 -4.53 11.20 2.26
N MET A 121 -3.25 10.88 2.53
CA MET A 121 -2.45 11.55 3.57
C MET A 121 -2.25 13.04 3.30
N ALA A 122 -2.15 13.43 2.02
CA ALA A 122 -1.98 14.83 1.61
C ALA A 122 -3.29 15.63 1.55
N ASP A 123 -4.45 14.97 1.70
CA ASP A 123 -5.76 15.62 1.70
C ASP A 123 -5.81 16.72 2.79
N PRO A 124 -6.43 17.89 2.53
CA PRO A 124 -6.52 18.98 3.50
C PRO A 124 -7.02 18.59 4.89
N HIS A 125 -7.91 17.61 4.99
CA HIS A 125 -8.45 17.14 6.27
C HIS A 125 -7.49 16.20 7.00
N ASN A 126 -6.71 15.42 6.26
CA ASN A 126 -5.84 14.38 6.84
C ASN A 126 -4.43 14.89 7.14
N LYS A 127 -3.91 15.80 6.32
CA LYS A 127 -2.53 16.29 6.42
C LYS A 127 -2.20 16.98 7.74
N LYS A 128 -3.21 17.44 8.49
CA LYS A 128 -3.09 18.09 9.81
C LYS A 128 -3.47 17.19 10.99
N LEU A 129 -3.82 15.93 10.76
CA LEU A 129 -4.18 15.02 11.84
C LEU A 129 -2.97 14.79 12.76
N PRO A 130 -3.15 14.80 14.09
CA PRO A 130 -2.07 14.47 15.02
C PRO A 130 -1.65 13.02 14.80
N GLN A 131 -0.36 12.79 14.62
CA GLN A 131 0.18 11.46 14.36
C GLN A 131 0.80 10.86 15.64
N PRO A 132 0.81 9.52 15.77
CA PRO A 132 1.57 8.81 16.80
C PRO A 132 3.07 9.17 16.75
N LYS A 133 3.80 8.79 17.80
CA LYS A 133 5.26 8.96 17.79
C LYS A 133 5.87 8.13 16.65
N GLU A 134 6.89 8.69 16.02
CA GLU A 134 7.62 7.99 14.97
C GLU A 134 8.28 6.73 15.54
N GLY A 135 8.31 5.66 14.74
CA GLY A 135 8.84 4.36 15.15
C GLY A 135 7.84 3.44 15.87
N GLU A 136 6.67 3.92 16.29
CA GLU A 136 5.62 3.04 16.82
C GLU A 136 5.05 2.11 15.72
N THR A 137 4.77 0.85 16.07
CA THR A 137 4.17 -0.15 15.19
C THR A 137 2.87 -0.71 15.76
N PHE A 138 1.98 -1.20 14.89
CA PHE A 138 0.77 -1.95 15.27
C PHE A 138 1.07 -3.39 15.70
#